data_AF-A0A1I1Q5W5-F1
#
_entry.id   AF-A0A1I1Q5W5-F1
#
_cell.length_a   1.000
_cell.length_b   1.000
_cell.length_c   1.000
_cell.angle_alpha   90.00
_cell.angle_beta   90.00
_cell.angle_gamma   90.00
#
_symmetry.space_group_name_H-M   'P 1'
#
loop_
_entity.id
_entity.type
_entity.pdbx_description
1 polymer ?
#
loop_
_entity_poly.entity_id
_entity_poly.type
_entity_poly.pdbx_seq_one_letter_code
_entity_poly.pdbx_strand_id
1 'polypeptide(L)'
;MSLGPGAPLGRHVQRVLQAAWDSAPSVHRTEAAGDVAFLAHRATTGLLVATVAAADPARPAADVLAAAHELAVAEALGGGPEPVDPFDLELGEGPVVEVAEGERETWGGQRSVVRAFLPAWTAASDHDLMAWPGIGDGAEAVMGLLAPGPLEAEARQVAVASFHRTGFRAAAVSALAVRASAALPHRGLVREVTLRFGHPHAVVAVALDPAGGAWHGVPVFSAWVGEATEVDGD
;
A
#
# COMPACT_ATOMS: atom_id res chain seq x y z
N MET A 1 -9.82 14.78 9.14
CA MET A 1 -9.28 13.58 8.46
C MET A 1 -9.29 12.46 9.48
N SER A 2 -9.81 11.28 9.13
CA SER A 2 -10.05 10.16 10.04
C SER A 2 -9.60 8.86 9.39
N LEU A 3 -9.09 7.92 10.20
CA LEU A 3 -8.72 6.55 9.77
C LEU A 3 -9.94 5.62 9.67
N GLY A 4 -11.15 6.15 9.86
CA GLY A 4 -12.40 5.42 9.76
C GLY A 4 -12.96 5.06 11.13
N PRO A 5 -14.26 4.70 11.19
CA PRO A 5 -14.89 4.26 12.43
C PRO A 5 -14.22 2.98 12.94
N GLY A 6 -13.98 2.89 14.26
CA GLY A 6 -13.45 1.68 14.89
C GLY A 6 -11.98 1.35 14.60
N ALA A 7 -11.25 2.18 13.86
CA ALA A 7 -9.88 1.94 13.43
C ALA A 7 -8.94 1.59 14.60
N PRO A 8 -8.49 0.33 14.74
CA PRO A 8 -7.65 -0.10 15.86
C PRO A 8 -6.27 0.59 15.81
N LEU A 9 -5.75 0.84 14.61
CA LEU A 9 -4.47 1.51 14.42
C LEU A 9 -4.52 3.00 14.79
N GLY A 10 -5.71 3.60 14.84
CA GLY A 10 -5.89 4.99 15.25
C GLY A 10 -5.70 5.25 16.75
N ARG A 11 -5.65 4.20 17.59
CA ARG A 11 -5.52 4.35 19.05
C ARG A 11 -4.13 4.79 19.52
N HIS A 12 -3.12 4.56 18.69
CA HIS A 12 -1.71 4.83 19.01
C HIS A 12 -1.05 5.83 18.05
N VAL A 13 -1.84 6.47 17.19
CA VAL A 13 -1.34 7.35 16.13
C VAL A 13 -1.86 8.77 16.35
N GLN A 14 -0.96 9.73 16.56
CA GLN A 14 -1.35 11.14 16.76
C GLN A 14 -1.75 11.85 15.47
N ARG A 15 -1.37 11.33 14.28
CA ARG A 15 -1.58 12.02 12.99
C ARG A 15 -1.91 11.07 11.83
N VAL A 16 -2.88 11.48 11.02
CA VAL A 16 -3.30 10.80 9.79
C VAL A 16 -2.67 11.49 8.59
N LEU A 17 -1.98 10.74 7.74
CA LEU A 17 -1.38 11.21 6.49
C LEU A 17 -2.37 11.01 5.34
N GLN A 18 -2.37 11.93 4.38
CA GLN A 18 -3.04 11.73 3.09
C GLN A 18 -2.01 11.28 2.07
N ALA A 19 -2.37 10.30 1.26
CA ALA A 19 -1.52 9.83 0.19
C ALA A 19 -1.18 10.96 -0.79
N ALA A 20 0.01 10.82 -1.37
CA ALA A 20 0.62 11.77 -2.25
C ALA A 20 -0.15 12.03 -3.56
N TRP A 21 0.07 13.16 -4.20
CA TRP A 21 -0.58 13.49 -5.48
C TRP A 21 -0.11 12.63 -6.66
N ASP A 22 1.08 12.03 -6.55
CA ASP A 22 1.67 11.11 -7.52
C ASP A 22 1.38 9.64 -7.18
N SER A 23 0.59 9.39 -6.12
CA SER A 23 0.05 8.06 -5.83
C SER A 23 -1.28 7.87 -6.55
N ALA A 24 -1.54 6.65 -7.01
CA ALA A 24 -2.78 6.26 -7.66
C ALA A 24 -3.59 5.36 -6.70
N PRO A 25 -4.30 5.92 -5.71
CA PRO A 25 -5.17 5.13 -4.86
C PRO A 25 -6.31 4.55 -5.69
N SER A 26 -6.61 3.28 -5.49
CA SER A 26 -7.63 2.54 -6.25
C SER A 26 -8.30 1.47 -5.40
N VAL A 27 -9.41 0.94 -5.89
CA VAL A 27 -10.02 -0.29 -5.38
C VAL A 27 -9.82 -1.37 -6.43
N HIS A 28 -9.34 -2.55 -6.03
CA HIS A 28 -9.26 -3.72 -6.89
C HIS A 28 -10.13 -4.84 -6.37
N ARG A 29 -10.71 -5.62 -7.27
CA ARG A 29 -11.43 -6.85 -6.93
C ARG A 29 -10.49 -8.04 -7.07
N THR A 30 -10.34 -8.80 -6.00
CA THR A 30 -9.45 -9.96 -5.93
C THR A 30 -10.24 -11.20 -5.58
N GLU A 31 -9.82 -12.36 -6.07
CA GLU A 31 -10.47 -13.63 -5.72
C GLU A 31 -10.27 -13.98 -4.24
N ALA A 32 -9.07 -13.72 -3.70
CA ALA A 32 -8.70 -14.07 -2.33
C ALA A 32 -9.38 -13.19 -1.27
N ALA A 33 -9.34 -11.86 -1.44
CA ALA A 33 -9.76 -10.91 -0.42
C ALA A 33 -11.05 -10.13 -0.76
N GLY A 34 -11.63 -10.34 -1.95
CA GLY A 34 -12.73 -9.51 -2.45
C GLY A 34 -12.23 -8.12 -2.86
N ASP A 35 -13.03 -7.09 -2.59
CA ASP A 35 -12.65 -5.71 -2.86
C ASP A 35 -11.57 -5.26 -1.85
N VAL A 36 -10.48 -4.71 -2.36
CA VAL A 36 -9.35 -4.22 -1.56
C VAL A 36 -9.02 -2.78 -1.93
N ALA A 37 -8.76 -1.95 -0.92
CA ALA A 37 -8.11 -0.66 -1.11
C ALA A 37 -6.63 -0.89 -1.43
N PHE A 38 -6.14 -0.28 -2.49
CA PHE A 38 -4.77 -0.40 -2.97
C PHE A 38 -4.13 0.99 -3.04
N LEU A 39 -2.87 1.05 -2.63
CA LEU A 39 -2.06 2.24 -2.75
C LEU A 39 -0.60 1.85 -3.03
N ALA A 40 -0.09 2.27 -4.18
CA ALA A 40 1.32 2.07 -4.54
C ALA A 40 2.12 3.38 -4.48
N HIS A 41 3.35 3.27 -3.97
CA HIS A 41 4.34 4.34 -3.97
C HIS A 41 5.65 3.84 -4.58
N ARG A 42 6.22 4.64 -5.49
CA ARG A 42 7.57 4.39 -6.00
C ARG A 42 8.57 5.10 -5.07
N ALA A 43 9.40 4.31 -4.39
CA ALA A 43 10.48 4.80 -3.56
C ALA A 43 11.69 5.18 -4.42
N THR A 44 12.45 6.19 -3.97
CA THR A 44 13.70 6.62 -4.62
C THR A 44 14.80 5.56 -4.59
N THR A 45 14.66 4.55 -3.74
CA THR A 45 15.56 3.40 -3.60
C THR A 45 15.37 2.32 -4.68
N GLY A 46 14.48 2.55 -5.66
CA GLY A 46 14.19 1.55 -6.70
C GLY A 46 13.23 0.46 -6.23
N LEU A 47 12.30 0.80 -5.33
CA LEU A 47 11.24 -0.11 -4.89
C LEU A 47 9.86 0.46 -5.23
N LEU A 48 8.92 -0.41 -5.53
CA LEU A 48 7.49 -0.12 -5.45
C LEU A 48 6.97 -0.67 -4.13
N VAL A 49 6.35 0.17 -3.31
CA VAL A 49 5.73 -0.24 -2.05
C VAL A 49 4.22 -0.15 -2.21
N ALA A 50 3.56 -1.30 -2.18
CA ALA A 50 2.11 -1.41 -2.21
C ALA A 50 1.57 -1.62 -0.79
N THR A 51 0.56 -0.84 -0.43
CA THR A 51 -0.23 -0.97 0.80
C THR A 51 -1.63 -1.44 0.40
N VAL A 52 -2.09 -2.55 1.00
CA VAL A 52 -3.34 -3.21 0.62
C VAL A 52 -4.17 -3.56 1.84
N ALA A 53 -5.42 -3.09 1.87
CA ALA A 53 -6.37 -3.37 2.93
C ALA A 53 -7.67 -3.92 2.35
N ALA A 54 -8.19 -5.02 2.90
CA ALA A 54 -9.50 -5.53 2.50
C ALA A 54 -10.61 -4.55 2.89
N ALA A 55 -11.60 -4.36 2.01
CA ALA A 55 -12.78 -3.55 2.29
C ALA A 55 -13.56 -4.11 3.49
N ASP A 56 -13.60 -5.44 3.61
CA ASP A 56 -14.07 -6.18 4.79
C ASP A 56 -12.89 -6.54 5.72
N PRO A 57 -12.76 -5.91 6.90
CA PRO A 57 -11.67 -6.18 7.84
C PRO A 57 -11.71 -7.59 8.46
N ALA A 58 -12.78 -8.36 8.28
CA ALA A 58 -12.87 -9.74 8.76
C ALA A 58 -12.11 -10.72 7.85
N ARG A 59 -11.61 -10.28 6.69
CA ARG A 59 -10.85 -11.14 5.78
C ARG A 59 -9.56 -11.68 6.42
N PRO A 60 -9.22 -12.96 6.22
CA PRO A 60 -7.98 -13.54 6.74
C PRO A 60 -6.74 -12.80 6.25
N ALA A 61 -5.77 -12.59 7.14
CA ALA A 61 -4.51 -11.90 6.80
C ALA A 61 -3.76 -12.56 5.63
N ALA A 62 -3.80 -13.90 5.55
CA ALA A 62 -3.18 -14.66 4.46
C ALA A 62 -3.76 -14.31 3.09
N ASP A 63 -5.09 -14.13 3.00
CA ASP A 63 -5.77 -13.81 1.75
C ASP A 63 -5.44 -12.38 1.30
N VAL A 64 -5.38 -11.44 2.25
CA VAL A 64 -4.98 -10.05 1.98
C VAL A 64 -3.51 -9.96 1.57
N LEU A 65 -2.63 -10.74 2.19
CA LEU A 65 -1.22 -10.83 1.80
C LEU A 65 -1.04 -11.43 0.40
N ALA A 66 -1.81 -12.48 0.06
CA ALA A 66 -1.79 -13.07 -1.28
C ALA A 66 -2.22 -12.04 -2.33
N ALA A 67 -3.35 -11.35 -2.11
CA ALA A 67 -3.82 -10.26 -2.95
C ALA A 67 -2.79 -9.13 -3.08
N ALA A 68 -2.12 -8.76 -1.97
CA ALA A 68 -1.10 -7.72 -1.98
C ALA A 68 0.11 -8.10 -2.82
N HIS A 69 0.57 -9.35 -2.74
CA HIS A 69 1.67 -9.85 -3.57
C HIS A 69 1.31 -9.80 -5.06
N GLU A 70 0.13 -10.29 -5.42
CA GLU A 70 -0.33 -10.30 -6.81
C GLU A 70 -0.39 -8.87 -7.39
N LEU A 71 -1.08 -7.97 -6.70
CA LEU A 71 -1.26 -6.59 -7.15
C LEU A 71 0.06 -5.82 -7.19
N ALA A 72 0.93 -5.98 -6.19
CA ALA A 72 2.21 -5.28 -6.13
C ALA A 72 3.16 -5.70 -7.27
N VAL A 73 3.22 -7.01 -7.56
CA VAL A 73 4.05 -7.54 -8.67
C VAL A 73 3.50 -7.07 -10.00
N ALA A 74 2.18 -7.16 -10.19
CA ALA A 74 1.54 -6.71 -11.42
C ALA A 74 1.82 -5.22 -11.68
N GLU A 75 1.58 -4.37 -10.68
CA GLU A 75 1.83 -2.92 -10.76
C GLU A 75 3.31 -2.62 -11.07
N ALA A 76 4.24 -3.35 -10.44
CA ALA A 76 5.67 -3.19 -10.70
C ALA A 76 6.05 -3.51 -12.15
N LEU A 77 5.41 -4.52 -12.74
CA LEU A 77 5.60 -4.95 -14.12
C LEU A 77 4.77 -4.13 -15.13
N GLY A 78 4.00 -3.13 -14.67
CA GLY A 78 3.15 -2.31 -15.51
C GLY A 78 1.93 -3.04 -16.08
N GLY A 79 1.45 -4.06 -15.37
CA GLY A 79 0.24 -4.81 -15.70
C GLY A 79 -0.67 -5.00 -14.48
N GLY A 80 -1.71 -5.81 -14.62
CA GLY A 80 -2.60 -6.19 -13.52
C GLY A 80 -4.08 -6.05 -13.85
N PRO A 81 -4.95 -6.51 -12.93
CA PRO A 81 -6.38 -6.29 -13.07
C PRO A 81 -6.68 -4.79 -13.00
N GLU A 82 -7.51 -4.32 -13.93
CA GLU A 82 -8.01 -2.95 -13.95
C GLU A 82 -8.67 -2.61 -12.60
N PRO A 83 -8.45 -1.40 -12.06
CA PRO A 83 -9.20 -0.89 -10.92
C PRO A 83 -10.71 -0.97 -11.15
N VAL A 84 -11.46 -1.17 -10.08
CA VAL A 84 -12.92 -1.04 -10.12
C VAL A 84 -13.26 0.43 -10.40
N ASP A 85 -14.15 0.67 -11.36
CA ASP A 85 -14.66 2.02 -11.63
C ASP A 85 -15.34 2.56 -10.35
N PRO A 86 -14.99 3.75 -9.86
CA PRO A 86 -15.63 4.37 -8.71
C PRO A 86 -17.18 4.41 -8.76
N PHE A 87 -17.77 4.46 -9.96
CA PHE A 87 -19.22 4.47 -10.14
C PHE A 87 -19.87 3.08 -9.97
N ASP A 88 -19.10 2.01 -10.11
CA ASP A 88 -19.54 0.63 -9.90
C ASP A 88 -19.41 0.19 -8.42
N LEU A 89 -18.81 1.02 -7.57
CA LEU A 89 -18.75 0.78 -6.14
C LEU A 89 -20.07 1.14 -5.45
N GLU A 90 -20.46 0.29 -4.50
CA GLU A 90 -21.64 0.53 -3.66
C GLU A 90 -21.46 1.78 -2.80
N LEU A 91 -22.50 2.63 -2.75
CA LEU A 91 -22.51 3.81 -1.89
C LEU A 91 -22.62 3.41 -0.43
N GLY A 92 -21.83 4.06 0.43
CA GLY A 92 -21.92 3.86 1.86
C GLY A 92 -20.62 4.14 2.62
N GLU A 93 -20.75 4.13 3.94
CA GLU A 93 -19.62 4.19 4.86
C GLU A 93 -19.10 2.78 5.13
N GLY A 94 -17.87 2.51 4.71
CA GLY A 94 -17.14 1.31 5.06
C GLY A 94 -15.89 1.61 5.91
N PRO A 95 -15.39 0.61 6.67
CA PRO A 95 -14.26 0.79 7.57
C PRO A 95 -12.94 1.09 6.85
N VAL A 96 -12.80 0.61 5.61
CA VAL A 96 -11.61 0.79 4.75
C VAL A 96 -11.95 1.56 3.48
N VAL A 97 -13.10 1.31 2.86
CA VAL A 97 -13.57 2.02 1.67
C VAL A 97 -14.88 2.73 2.01
N GLU A 98 -14.91 4.05 1.85
CA GLU A 98 -16.14 4.84 1.87
C GLU A 98 -16.41 5.39 0.49
N VAL A 99 -17.65 5.31 0.05
CA VAL A 99 -18.08 5.81 -1.24
C VAL A 99 -19.25 6.75 -1.04
N ALA A 100 -19.05 8.02 -1.37
CA ALA A 100 -20.05 9.06 -1.30
C ALA A 100 -20.35 9.59 -2.70
N GLU A 101 -21.57 10.08 -2.89
CA GLU A 101 -22.00 10.74 -4.11
C GLU A 101 -22.70 12.05 -3.79
N GLY A 102 -22.41 13.07 -4.59
CA GLY A 102 -23.11 14.35 -4.48
C GLY A 102 -23.09 15.14 -5.77
N GLU A 103 -24.11 15.97 -5.96
CA GLU A 103 -24.10 16.98 -7.03
C GLU A 103 -23.13 18.11 -6.68
N ARG A 104 -22.22 18.42 -7.61
CA ARG A 104 -21.32 19.58 -7.52
C ARG A 104 -21.25 20.29 -8.87
N GLU A 105 -20.83 21.55 -8.86
CA GLU A 105 -20.44 22.22 -10.09
C GLU A 105 -19.21 21.52 -10.65
N THR A 106 -19.35 20.92 -11.84
CA THR A 106 -18.29 20.18 -12.51
C THR A 106 -18.31 20.47 -14.01
N TRP A 107 -17.14 20.27 -14.62
CA TRP A 107 -16.93 20.36 -16.05
C TRP A 107 -16.99 18.94 -16.62
N GLY A 108 -18.04 18.63 -17.39
CA GLY A 108 -18.36 17.25 -17.79
C GLY A 108 -19.23 16.58 -16.73
N GLY A 109 -20.39 16.04 -17.13
CA GLY A 109 -21.52 15.69 -16.26
C GLY A 109 -21.26 14.67 -15.15
N GLN A 110 -20.13 13.96 -15.15
CA GLN A 110 -19.70 13.05 -14.08
C GLN A 110 -18.20 13.18 -13.83
N ARG A 111 -17.80 13.09 -12.56
CA ARG A 111 -16.40 13.11 -12.13
C ARG A 111 -16.21 12.18 -10.94
N SER A 112 -15.10 11.46 -10.87
CA SER A 112 -14.69 10.71 -9.68
C SER A 112 -13.44 11.31 -9.03
N VAL A 113 -13.34 11.14 -7.70
CA VAL A 113 -12.18 11.55 -6.91
C VAL A 113 -11.87 10.42 -5.92
N VAL A 114 -10.66 9.86 -5.99
CA VAL A 114 -10.19 8.84 -5.05
C VAL A 114 -9.12 9.44 -4.14
N ARG A 115 -9.21 9.20 -2.83
CA ARG A 115 -8.26 9.66 -1.82
C ARG A 115 -7.90 8.52 -0.88
N ALA A 116 -6.65 8.47 -0.43
CA ALA A 116 -6.22 7.51 0.58
C ALA A 116 -5.66 8.21 1.82
N PHE A 117 -5.94 7.61 2.99
CA PHE A 117 -5.48 8.06 4.30
C PHE A 117 -4.79 6.93 5.05
N LEU A 118 -3.61 7.20 5.59
CA LEU A 118 -2.70 6.22 6.17
C LEU A 118 -2.18 6.73 7.52
N PRO A 119 -1.97 5.88 8.53
CA PRO A 119 -1.13 6.25 9.67
C PRO A 119 0.33 6.38 9.24
N ALA A 120 1.14 7.15 9.99
CA ALA A 120 2.58 6.92 9.98
C ALA A 120 2.86 5.57 10.67
N TRP A 121 3.77 4.77 10.13
CA TRP A 121 4.09 3.47 10.71
C TRP A 121 5.53 3.06 10.43
N THR A 122 6.04 2.14 11.24
CA THR A 122 7.26 1.38 10.97
C THR A 122 7.03 -0.06 11.39
N ALA A 123 7.45 -0.97 10.54
CA ALA A 123 7.47 -2.39 10.78
C ALA A 123 8.92 -2.86 10.69
N ALA A 124 9.39 -3.56 11.71
CA ALA A 124 10.69 -4.20 11.72
C ALA A 124 10.49 -5.68 12.01
N SER A 125 11.21 -6.54 11.30
CA SER A 125 11.30 -7.94 11.60
C SER A 125 12.76 -8.38 11.61
N ASP A 126 13.05 -9.35 12.48
CA ASP A 126 14.36 -9.90 12.70
C ASP A 126 14.21 -11.40 12.89
N HIS A 127 14.66 -12.17 11.91
CA HIS A 127 14.45 -13.60 11.84
C HIS A 127 15.79 -14.32 11.83
N ASP A 128 15.95 -15.24 12.76
CA ASP A 128 16.96 -16.30 12.65
C ASP A 128 16.44 -17.35 11.66
N LEU A 129 17.03 -17.33 10.46
CA LEU A 129 16.71 -18.26 9.40
C LEU A 129 17.32 -19.64 9.63
N MET A 130 18.31 -19.79 10.52
CA MET A 130 18.83 -21.11 10.88
C MET A 130 17.77 -21.98 11.56
N ALA A 131 16.78 -21.35 12.20
CA ALA A 131 15.63 -22.03 12.78
C ALA A 131 14.56 -22.44 11.75
N TRP A 132 14.72 -22.09 10.47
CA TRP A 132 13.73 -22.38 9.43
C TRP A 132 14.00 -23.74 8.77
N PRO A 133 12.94 -24.49 8.41
CA PRO A 133 13.08 -25.81 7.81
C PRO A 133 13.99 -25.81 6.57
N GLY A 134 15.00 -26.68 6.56
CA GLY A 134 15.91 -26.90 5.42
C GLY A 134 17.06 -25.91 5.27
N ILE A 135 17.08 -24.78 6.00
CA ILE A 135 18.19 -23.82 5.95
C ILE A 135 19.42 -24.37 6.67
N GLY A 136 19.24 -24.98 7.85
CA GLY A 136 20.33 -25.62 8.59
C GLY A 136 21.00 -26.75 7.79
N ASP A 137 20.19 -27.62 7.16
CA ASP A 137 20.67 -28.72 6.32
C ASP A 137 21.46 -28.22 5.10
N GLY A 138 20.98 -27.13 4.47
CA GLY A 138 21.67 -26.49 3.35
C GLY A 138 22.99 -25.85 3.77
N ALA A 139 23.02 -25.19 4.93
CA ALA A 139 24.24 -24.62 5.49
C ALA A 139 25.28 -25.70 5.80
N GLU A 140 24.86 -26.83 6.39
CA GLU A 140 25.72 -27.98 6.64
C GLU A 140 26.31 -28.55 5.34
N ALA A 141 25.46 -28.72 4.31
CA ALA A 141 25.90 -29.21 3.01
C ALA A 141 26.96 -28.31 2.35
N VAL A 142 26.80 -26.98 2.43
CA VAL A 142 27.79 -26.02 1.91
C VAL A 142 29.07 -26.03 2.74
N MET A 143 28.98 -26.06 4.07
CA MET A 143 30.14 -26.14 4.95
C MET A 143 30.97 -27.41 4.69
N GLY A 144 30.33 -28.53 4.38
CA GLY A 144 31.00 -29.78 3.99
C GLY A 144 31.81 -29.70 2.69
N LEU A 145 31.62 -28.67 1.87
CA LEU A 145 32.38 -28.41 0.64
C LEU A 145 33.60 -27.50 0.87
N LEU A 146 33.72 -26.88 2.04
CA LEU A 146 34.79 -25.92 2.37
C LEU A 146 35.98 -26.62 3.04
N ALA A 147 37.15 -25.96 3.02
CA ALA A 147 38.37 -26.50 3.61
C ALA A 147 38.23 -26.78 5.13
N PRO A 148 38.89 -27.82 5.68
CA PRO A 148 38.70 -28.21 7.06
C PRO A 148 39.09 -27.09 8.06
N GLY A 149 38.16 -26.77 8.96
CA GLY A 149 38.31 -25.80 10.05
C GLY A 149 36.99 -25.64 10.82
N PRO A 150 36.98 -25.00 12.00
CA PRO A 150 35.72 -24.66 12.68
C PRO A 150 34.98 -23.61 11.84
N LEU A 151 33.85 -24.01 11.27
CA LEU A 151 32.96 -23.13 10.51
C LEU A 151 31.66 -22.97 11.29
N GLU A 152 31.22 -21.72 11.44
CA GLU A 152 29.91 -21.39 11.98
C GLU A 152 29.07 -20.78 10.85
N ALA A 153 27.82 -21.22 10.74
CA ALA A 153 26.85 -20.68 9.81
C ALA A 153 25.83 -19.84 10.56
N GLU A 154 25.69 -18.59 10.15
CA GLU A 154 24.63 -17.69 10.57
C GLU A 154 23.79 -17.32 9.34
N ALA A 155 22.47 -17.38 9.50
CA ALA A 155 21.53 -16.88 8.51
C ALA A 155 20.50 -16.02 9.23
N ARG A 156 20.58 -14.70 9.03
CA ARG A 156 19.71 -13.73 9.68
C ARG A 156 19.06 -12.84 8.63
N GLN A 157 17.75 -12.63 8.73
CA GLN A 157 17.03 -11.66 7.91
C GLN A 157 16.46 -10.57 8.81
N VAL A 158 16.97 -9.35 8.61
CA VAL A 158 16.41 -8.15 9.21
C VAL A 158 15.74 -7.34 8.11
N ALA A 159 14.48 -6.98 8.33
CA ALA A 159 13.74 -6.14 7.40
C ALA A 159 13.08 -4.99 8.16
N VAL A 160 13.25 -3.77 7.67
CA VAL A 160 12.61 -2.58 8.23
C VAL A 160 11.91 -1.85 7.09
N ALA A 161 10.63 -1.57 7.26
CA ALA A 161 9.85 -0.73 6.36
C ALA A 161 9.18 0.37 7.18
N SER A 162 9.19 1.58 6.65
CA SER A 162 8.56 2.72 7.32
C SER A 162 7.89 3.65 6.35
N PHE A 163 6.84 4.32 6.85
CA PHE A 163 6.12 5.36 6.12
C PHE A 163 6.13 6.64 6.96
N HIS A 164 6.93 7.63 6.53
CA HIS A 164 7.15 8.91 7.22
C HIS A 164 6.76 10.11 6.37
N ARG A 165 6.65 11.28 7.03
CA ARG A 165 6.36 12.57 6.38
C ARG A 165 7.45 13.01 5.39
N THR A 166 8.72 12.69 5.63
CA THR A 166 9.87 13.16 4.81
C THR A 166 10.17 12.28 3.60
N GLY A 167 9.48 11.14 3.48
CA GLY A 167 9.37 10.37 2.23
C GLY A 167 8.33 10.94 1.26
N PHE A 168 7.81 12.16 1.49
CA PHE A 168 6.87 12.81 0.58
C PHE A 168 6.87 14.35 0.75
N ARG A 169 7.21 15.08 -0.32
CA ARG A 169 7.28 16.54 -0.34
C ARG A 169 5.89 17.14 -0.57
N ALA A 170 5.39 17.82 0.46
CA ALA A 170 4.21 18.67 0.39
C ALA A 170 4.33 19.72 -0.73
N ALA A 171 3.36 19.72 -1.65
CA ALA A 171 3.07 20.84 -2.52
C ALA A 171 1.61 21.25 -2.30
N ALA A 172 1.39 22.55 -2.11
CA ALA A 172 0.12 23.16 -1.78
C ALA A 172 -1.04 22.72 -2.71
N VAL A 173 -2.26 22.71 -2.18
CA VAL A 173 -3.48 22.69 -2.98
C VAL A 173 -3.56 24.02 -3.74
N SER A 174 -2.89 24.10 -4.89
CA SER A 174 -3.11 25.15 -5.86
C SER A 174 -4.32 24.76 -6.70
N ALA A 175 -5.51 25.18 -6.25
CA ALA A 175 -6.66 25.25 -7.14
C ALA A 175 -6.38 26.36 -8.17
N LEU A 176 -5.82 26.00 -9.33
CA LEU A 176 -5.68 26.93 -10.44
C LEU A 176 -7.05 27.13 -11.09
N ALA A 177 -7.75 28.19 -10.68
CA ALA A 177 -8.97 28.63 -11.36
C ALA A 177 -8.59 29.28 -12.69
N VAL A 178 -8.67 28.53 -13.79
CA VAL A 178 -8.60 29.09 -15.14
C VAL A 178 -9.93 29.80 -15.41
N ARG A 179 -9.93 31.13 -15.36
CA ARG A 179 -11.02 31.92 -15.96
C ARG A 179 -10.84 31.92 -17.47
N ALA A 180 -11.39 30.91 -18.14
CA ALA A 180 -11.70 30.98 -19.56
C ALA A 180 -13.13 31.52 -19.71
N SER A 181 -13.29 32.55 -20.52
CA SER A 181 -14.61 33.10 -20.87
C SER A 181 -15.45 32.07 -21.62
N ALA A 182 -16.69 31.88 -21.14
CA ALA A 182 -17.86 31.25 -21.75
C ALA A 182 -17.94 29.70 -21.77
N ALA A 183 -18.15 29.11 -20.59
CA ALA A 183 -19.17 28.08 -20.38
C ALA A 183 -19.57 28.11 -18.89
N LEU A 184 -20.85 27.99 -18.57
CA LEU A 184 -21.29 27.94 -17.17
C LEU A 184 -20.97 26.54 -16.60
N PRO A 185 -20.40 26.41 -15.39
CA PRO A 185 -20.31 25.11 -14.74
C PRO A 185 -21.71 24.52 -14.61
N HIS A 186 -21.90 23.27 -15.02
CA HIS A 186 -23.16 22.56 -14.88
C HIS A 186 -23.11 21.74 -13.58
N ARG A 187 -24.26 21.50 -12.95
CA ARG A 187 -24.34 20.49 -11.89
C ARG A 187 -24.07 19.13 -12.53
N GLY A 188 -23.10 18.41 -11.99
CA GLY A 188 -22.81 17.04 -12.38
C GLY A 188 -22.50 16.19 -11.16
N LEU A 189 -22.52 14.88 -11.39
CA LEU A 189 -22.38 13.89 -10.34
C LEU A 189 -20.91 13.75 -9.96
N VAL A 190 -20.59 13.90 -8.67
CA VAL A 190 -19.25 13.64 -8.15
C VAL A 190 -19.29 12.40 -7.28
N ARG A 191 -18.49 11.40 -7.65
CA ARG A 191 -18.28 10.17 -6.90
C ARG A 191 -16.97 10.28 -6.12
N GLU A 192 -17.06 10.29 -4.80
CA GLU A 192 -15.91 10.41 -3.90
C GLU A 192 -15.63 9.06 -3.25
N VAL A 193 -14.45 8.52 -3.48
CA VAL A 193 -13.98 7.27 -2.85
C VAL A 193 -12.87 7.61 -1.86
N THR A 194 -13.07 7.23 -0.62
CA THR A 194 -12.10 7.43 0.46
C THR A 194 -11.59 6.09 0.96
N LEU A 195 -10.29 5.85 0.77
CA LEU A 195 -9.56 4.69 1.26
C LEU A 195 -8.91 5.01 2.60
N ARG A 196 -9.04 4.13 3.59
CA ARG A 196 -8.53 4.33 4.94
C ARG A 196 -7.81 3.09 5.45
N PHE A 197 -6.51 3.22 5.65
CA PHE A 197 -5.66 2.14 6.15
C PHE A 197 -5.55 2.19 7.67
N GLY A 198 -6.70 2.38 8.33
CA GLY A 198 -6.83 2.39 9.80
C GLY A 198 -7.00 1.01 10.43
N HIS A 199 -7.19 0.00 9.58
CA HIS A 199 -7.36 -1.41 9.95
C HIS A 199 -6.11 -2.20 9.55
N PRO A 200 -5.92 -3.41 10.12
CA PRO A 200 -4.81 -4.27 9.72
C PRO A 200 -4.75 -4.47 8.20
N HIS A 201 -3.55 -4.35 7.66
CA HIS A 201 -3.33 -4.32 6.21
C HIS A 201 -1.99 -4.93 5.85
N ALA A 202 -1.86 -5.34 4.59
CA ALA A 202 -0.63 -5.88 4.04
C ALA A 202 0.21 -4.74 3.42
N VAL A 203 1.52 -4.91 3.51
CA VAL A 203 2.49 -4.10 2.78
C VAL A 203 3.42 -5.03 2.02
N VAL A 204 3.66 -4.77 0.74
CA VAL A 204 4.59 -5.52 -0.09
C VAL A 204 5.51 -4.53 -0.81
N ALA A 205 6.82 -4.75 -0.73
CA ALA A 205 7.80 -4.01 -1.53
C ALA A 205 8.35 -4.90 -2.64
N VAL A 206 8.36 -4.36 -3.86
CA VAL A 206 8.80 -5.04 -5.08
C VAL A 206 9.95 -4.26 -5.69
N ALA A 207 11.01 -4.95 -6.09
CA ALA A 207 12.16 -4.32 -6.73
C ALA A 207 11.80 -3.78 -8.13
N LEU A 208 12.22 -2.55 -8.39
CA LEU A 208 12.10 -1.88 -9.68
C LEU A 208 13.48 -1.70 -10.29
N ASP A 209 13.63 -2.14 -11.53
CA ASP A 209 14.79 -1.82 -12.35
C ASP A 209 14.29 -1.33 -13.72
N PRO A 210 14.44 -0.04 -14.04
CA PRO A 210 14.05 0.51 -15.34
C PRO A 210 14.73 -0.16 -16.53
N ALA A 211 15.87 -0.82 -16.33
CA ALA A 211 16.57 -1.58 -17.36
C ALA A 211 16.07 -3.04 -17.50
N GLY A 212 15.11 -3.46 -16.66
CA GLY A 212 14.55 -4.81 -16.69
C GLY A 212 15.49 -5.89 -16.18
N GLY A 213 16.36 -5.56 -15.22
CA GLY A 213 17.28 -6.52 -14.61
C GLY A 213 16.57 -7.67 -13.89
N ALA A 214 17.34 -8.69 -13.50
CA ALA A 214 16.83 -9.95 -12.96
C ALA A 214 15.97 -9.82 -11.67
N TRP A 215 16.07 -8.69 -10.97
CA TRP A 215 15.30 -8.41 -9.76
C TRP A 215 14.03 -7.59 -10.04
N HIS A 216 13.82 -7.11 -11.27
CA HIS A 216 12.63 -6.33 -11.60
C HIS A 216 11.35 -7.16 -11.39
N GLY A 217 10.41 -6.63 -10.62
CA GLY A 217 9.15 -7.30 -10.31
C GLY A 217 9.26 -8.35 -9.21
N VAL A 218 10.43 -8.54 -8.59
CA VAL A 218 10.62 -9.51 -7.51
C VAL A 218 10.20 -8.87 -6.17
N PRO A 219 9.25 -9.48 -5.42
CA PRO A 219 8.97 -9.07 -4.06
C PRO A 219 10.20 -9.27 -3.17
N VAL A 220 10.64 -8.22 -2.51
CA VAL A 220 11.82 -8.25 -1.61
C VAL A 220 11.42 -8.05 -0.15
N PHE A 221 10.18 -7.64 0.11
CA PHE A 221 9.63 -7.46 1.44
C PHE A 221 8.12 -7.68 1.44
N SER A 222 7.61 -8.31 2.50
CA SER A 222 6.19 -8.26 2.82
C SER A 222 5.98 -8.23 4.33
N ALA A 223 4.91 -7.57 4.76
CA ALA A 223 4.54 -7.44 6.16
C ALA A 223 3.04 -7.35 6.35
N TRP A 224 2.60 -7.82 7.52
CA TRP A 224 1.27 -7.57 8.05
C TRP A 224 1.35 -6.46 9.10
N VAL A 225 0.69 -5.34 8.85
CA VAL A 225 0.65 -4.18 9.75
C VAL A 225 -0.56 -4.34 10.67
N GLY A 226 -0.38 -5.03 11.79
CA GLY A 226 -1.40 -5.21 12.83
C GLY A 226 -1.39 -4.15 13.93
N GLU A 227 -0.28 -3.42 14.07
CA GLU A 227 -0.06 -2.35 15.04
C GLU A 227 0.64 -1.18 14.36
N ALA A 228 0.37 0.04 14.81
CA ALA A 228 1.03 1.25 14.33
C ALA A 228 1.89 1.83 15.45
N THR A 229 3.19 1.94 15.19
CA THR A 229 4.14 2.60 16.09
C THR A 229 4.55 3.93 15.47
N GLU A 230 4.43 5.01 16.24
CA GLU A 230 4.89 6.34 15.83
C GLU A 230 6.41 6.34 15.66
N VAL A 231 6.90 7.13 14.71
CA VAL A 231 8.33 7.38 14.58
C VAL A 231 8.53 8.88 14.68
N ASP A 232 9.40 9.27 15.60
CA ASP A 232 9.84 10.65 15.75
C ASP A 232 10.48 11.09 14.43
N GLY A 233 10.06 12.26 13.94
CA GLY A 233 10.69 12.86 12.79
C GLY A 233 12.03 13.47 13.21
N ASP A 234 13.11 13.08 12.55
CA ASP A 234 14.32 13.91 12.47
C ASP A 234 14.01 15.25 11.79
#